data_AF-A0A821NHA3-F1
#
_entry.id   AF-A0A821NHA3-F1
#
_cell.length_a   1.000
_cell.length_b   1.000
_cell.length_c   1.000
_cell.angle_alpha   90.00
_cell.angle_beta   90.00
_cell.angle_gamma   90.00
#
_symmetry.space_group_name_H-M   'P 1'
#
loop_
_entity.id
_entity.type
_entity.pdbx_description
1 polymer ?
#
loop_
_entity_poly.entity_id
_entity_poly.type
_entity_poly.pdbx_seq_one_letter_code
_entity_poly.pdbx_strand_id
1 'polypeptide(L)' 'SDPVVSYRETVSEESDIMCLSKSPNKHNRIFLKARPMPDGLAEDIDKGDVTPRQEFKARARY' A
#
# COMPACT_ATOMS: atom_id res chain seq x y z
N SER A 1 -6.31 28.98 18.80
CA SER A 1 -5.43 28.22 17.91
C SER A 1 -6.24 27.78 16.73
N ASP A 2 -5.77 28.04 15.52
CA ASP A 2 -6.53 27.72 14.31
C ASP A 2 -6.61 26.20 14.11
N PRO A 3 -7.77 25.69 13.65
CA PRO A 3 -7.93 24.26 13.42
C PRO A 3 -6.97 23.79 12.32
N VAL A 4 -6.17 22.76 12.63
CA VAL A 4 -5.26 22.13 11.68
C VAL A 4 -5.87 20.82 11.20
N VAL A 5 -5.93 20.66 9.89
CA VAL A 5 -6.39 19.43 9.23
C VAL A 5 -5.18 18.67 8.69
N SER A 6 -5.11 17.36 8.93
CA SER A 6 -4.10 16.49 8.35
C SER A 6 -4.53 15.99 6.97
N TYR A 7 -3.70 16.23 5.97
CA TYR A 7 -3.89 15.68 4.63
C TYR A 7 -3.25 14.29 4.53
N ARG A 8 -3.80 13.46 3.65
CA ARG A 8 -3.25 12.15 3.29
C ARG A 8 -3.10 12.07 1.78
N GLU A 9 -2.17 11.23 1.33
CA GLU A 9 -1.89 11.00 -0.09
C GLU A 9 -2.45 9.65 -0.53
N THR A 10 -2.90 9.55 -1.78
CA THR A 10 -3.41 8.32 -2.38
C THR A 10 -3.03 8.24 -3.85
N VAL A 11 -3.19 7.06 -4.44
CA VAL A 11 -2.94 6.81 -5.86
C VAL A 11 -4.26 6.43 -6.52
N SER A 12 -4.60 7.08 -7.64
CA SER A 12 -5.83 6.83 -8.39
C SER A 12 -5.69 5.76 -9.46
N GLU A 13 -4.50 5.60 -10.06
CA GLU A 13 -4.26 4.72 -11.20
C GLU A 13 -2.95 3.93 -11.03
N GLU A 14 -2.79 2.81 -11.74
CA GLU A 14 -1.55 2.05 -11.69
C GLU A 14 -0.38 2.87 -12.24
N SER A 15 0.80 2.76 -11.62
CA SER A 15 2.01 3.39 -12.13
C SER A 15 2.39 2.88 -13.54
N ASP A 16 2.55 3.81 -14.48
CA ASP A 16 2.97 3.52 -15.85
C ASP A 16 4.36 2.88 -15.91
N ILE A 17 5.28 3.34 -15.04
CA ILE A 17 6.68 2.93 -15.04
C ILE A 17 6.94 2.02 -13.83
N MET A 18 7.65 0.92 -14.07
CA MET A 18 8.21 0.09 -13.01
C MET A 18 9.38 0.83 -12.34
N CYS A 19 9.20 1.26 -11.10
CA CYS A 19 10.25 1.93 -10.32
C CYS A 19 11.30 0.90 -9.85
N LEU A 20 12.58 1.26 -9.92
CA LEU A 20 13.70 0.44 -9.45
C LEU A 20 14.51 1.21 -8.40
N SER A 21 14.69 0.59 -7.23
CA SER A 21 15.65 1.04 -6.22
C SER A 21 16.77 0.02 -6.04
N LYS A 22 17.99 0.50 -5.80
CA LYS A 22 19.19 -0.32 -5.58
C LYS A 22 19.80 0.03 -4.23
N SER A 23 20.21 -0.97 -3.46
CA SER A 23 21.01 -0.72 -2.26
C SER A 23 22.37 -0.11 -2.64
N PRO A 24 23.00 0.69 -1.76
CA PRO A 24 24.31 1.29 -2.04
C PRO A 24 25.39 0.26 -2.40
N ASN A 25 25.34 -0.93 -1.77
CA ASN A 25 26.24 -2.05 -2.05
C ASN A 25 25.90 -2.84 -3.33
N LYS A 26 24.87 -2.42 -4.08
CA LYS A 26 24.40 -3.02 -5.35
C LYS A 26 23.95 -4.49 -5.29
N HIS A 27 23.83 -5.09 -4.10
CA HIS A 27 23.36 -6.46 -3.96
C HIS A 27 21.84 -6.60 -4.05
N ASN A 28 21.10 -5.59 -3.59
CA ASN A 28 19.65 -5.62 -3.58
C ASN A 28 19.06 -4.70 -4.65
N ARG A 29 18.05 -5.21 -5.34
CA ARG A 29 17.24 -4.47 -6.30
C ARG A 29 15.77 -4.69 -5.95
N ILE A 30 15.04 -3.61 -5.71
CA ILE A 30 13.60 -3.66 -5.42
C ILE A 30 12.89 -3.01 -6.61
N PHE A 31 11.95 -3.75 -7.19
CA PHE A 31 11.06 -3.28 -8.24
C PHE A 31 9.68 -3.06 -7.63
N LEU A 32 9.06 -1.92 -7.91
CA LEU A 32 7.76 -1.55 -7.34
C LEU A 32 6.90 -0.82 -8.37
N LYS A 33 5.60 -1.13 -8.34
CA LYS A 33 4.53 -0.35 -8.95
C LYS A 33 3.47 -0.06 -7.90
N ALA A 34 2.92 1.15 -7.91
CA ALA A 34 1.77 1.47 -7.09
C ALA A 34 0.49 1.24 -7.90
N ARG A 35 -0.57 0.80 -7.21
CA ARG A 35 -1.92 0.68 -7.75
C ARG A 35 -2.92 1.12 -6.67
N PRO A 36 -4.10 1.65 -7.04
CA PRO A 36 -5.16 1.90 -6.08
C PRO A 36 -5.52 0.60 -5.33
N MET A 37 -5.81 0.72 -4.04
CA MET A 37 -6.37 -0.40 -3.28
C MET A 37 -7.83 -0.65 -3.71
N PRO A 38 -8.31 -1.91 -3.68
CA PRO A 38 -9.73 -2.20 -3.85
C PRO A 38 -10.60 -1.45 -2.84
N ASP A 39 -11.82 -1.11 -3.26
CA ASP A 39 -12.79 -0.41 -2.41
C ASP A 39 -13.06 -1.20 -1.12
N GLY A 40 -13.11 -0.49 0.01
CA GLY A 40 -13.38 -1.07 1.33
C GLY A 40 -12.18 -1.74 2.01
N LEU A 41 -11.14 -2.15 1.26
CA LEU A 41 -9.97 -2.82 1.87
C LEU A 41 -9.25 -1.93 2.89
N ALA A 42 -9.10 -0.65 2.61
CA ALA A 42 -8.45 0.28 3.53
C ALA A 42 -9.22 0.41 4.86
N GLU A 43 -10.55 0.45 4.80
CA GLU A 43 -11.39 0.52 6.00
C GLU A 43 -11.31 -0.77 6.83
N ASP A 44 -11.30 -1.93 6.16
CA ASP A 44 -11.22 -3.22 6.82
C ASP A 44 -9.84 -3.46 7.47
N ILE A 45 -8.77 -2.89 6.89
CA ILE A 45 -7.44 -2.84 7.53
C ILE A 45 -7.49 -1.95 8.78
N ASP A 46 -8.10 -0.76 8.70
CA ASP A 46 -8.19 0.17 9.83
C ASP A 46 -9.08 -0.36 10.98
N LYS A 47 -10.14 -1.13 10.66
CA LYS A 47 -10.97 -1.84 11.65
C LYS A 47 -10.25 -3.02 12.29
N GLY A 48 -9.21 -3.55 11.65
CA GLY A 48 -8.49 -4.75 12.07
C GLY A 48 -9.12 -6.06 11.60
N ASP A 49 -10.07 -5.99 10.67
CA ASP A 49 -10.69 -7.16 10.04
C ASP A 49 -9.70 -7.86 9.09
N VAL A 50 -8.78 -7.11 8.50
CA VAL A 50 -7.66 -7.65 7.71
C VAL A 50 -6.35 -7.42 8.45
N THR A 51 -5.64 -8.50 8.79
CA THR A 51 -4.35 -8.41 9.51
C THR A 51 -3.25 -9.22 8.83
N PRO A 52 -1.98 -8.81 8.96
CA PRO A 52 -0.86 -9.53 8.34
C PRO A 52 -0.68 -10.96 8.88
N ARG A 53 -1.26 -11.28 10.04
CA ARG A 53 -1.17 -12.59 10.70
C ARG A 53 -2.25 -13.59 10.25
N GLN A 54 -3.24 -13.15 9.48
CA GLN A 54 -4.31 -14.03 8.99
C GLN A 54 -3.82 -15.03 7.94
N GLU A 55 -4.57 -16.12 7.79
CA GLU A 55 -4.31 -17.13 6.78
C GLU A 55 -4.37 -16.53 5.38
N PHE A 56 -3.43 -16.92 4.53
CA PHE A 56 -3.26 -16.37 3.18
C PHE A 56 -4.52 -16.51 2.32
N LYS A 57 -5.26 -17.63 2.45
CA LYS A 57 -6.50 -17.86 1.69
C LYS A 57 -7.63 -16.90 2.05
N ALA A 58 -7.71 -16.49 3.31
CA ALA A 58 -8.72 -15.53 3.75
C ALA A 58 -8.41 -14.14 3.18
N ARG A 59 -7.14 -13.76 3.17
CA ARG A 59 -6.67 -12.47 2.62
C ARG A 59 -6.75 -12.38 1.10
N ALA A 60 -6.57 -13.49 0.39
CA ALA A 60 -6.55 -13.52 -1.08
C ALA A 60 -7.93 -13.31 -1.74
N ARG A 61 -9.01 -13.21 -0.95
CA ARG A 61 -10.38 -12.98 -1.43
C ARG A 61 -10.77 -11.50 -1.49
N TYR A 62 -9.92 -10.63 -0.95
CA TYR A 62 -10.01 -9.17 -1.09
C TYR A 62 -9.19 -8.71 -2.30
#